data_AF-A0AAV5DS41-F1
#
_entry.id   AF-A0AAV5DS41-F1
#
_cell.length_a   1.000
_cell.length_b   1.000
_cell.length_c   1.000
_cell.angle_alpha   90.00
_cell.angle_beta   90.00
_cell.angle_gamma   90.00
#
_symmetry.space_group_name_H-M   'P 1'
#
loop_
_entity.id
_entity.type
_entity.pdbx_description
1 polymer ?
#
loop_
_entity_poly.entity_id
_entity_poly.type
_entity_poly.pdbx_seq_one_letter_code
_entity_poly.pdbx_strand_id
1 'polypeptide(L)' 'MPKIHVYGFSKADDPEYDFHERINLALGENINNVEMHRVRLVAPGKWMLCASFTLPESVAFARLKYINC' A
#
# COMPACT_ATOMS: atom_id res chain seq x y z
N MET A 1 1.97 10.45 14.01
CA MET A 1 2.40 9.38 13.07
C MET A 1 2.67 9.94 11.69
N PRO A 2 3.69 9.47 10.96
CA PRO A 2 4.02 9.97 9.63
C PRO A 2 2.94 9.61 8.61
N LYS A 3 2.71 10.51 7.65
CA LYS A 3 1.89 10.22 6.47
C LYS A 3 2.75 9.55 5.41
N ILE A 4 2.37 8.35 5.00
CA ILE A 4 3.04 7.55 3.98
C ILE A 4 2.33 7.78 2.65
N HIS A 5 3.12 8.03 1.62
CA HIS A 5 2.68 8.05 0.23
C HIS A 5 3.47 6.97 -0.51
N VAL A 6 2.80 5.89 -0.92
CA VAL A 6 3.43 4.78 -1.61
C VAL A 6 2.89 4.66 -3.02
N TYR A 7 3.80 4.54 -3.97
CA TYR A 7 3.46 4.35 -5.37
C TYR A 7 3.60 2.89 -5.75
N GLY A 8 2.68 2.40 -6.57
CA GLY A 8 2.73 1.04 -7.07
C GLY A 8 1.99 0.88 -8.37
N PHE A 9 2.12 -0.31 -8.96
CA PHE A 9 1.44 -0.66 -10.19
C PHE A 9 0.50 -1.83 -9.98
N SER A 10 -0.61 -1.86 -10.70
CA SER A 10 -1.50 -3.01 -10.75
C SER A 10 -2.09 -3.20 -12.15
N LYS A 11 -2.27 -4.47 -12.52
CA LYS A 11 -2.96 -4.92 -13.75
C LYS A 11 -4.31 -5.59 -13.43
N ALA A 12 -4.72 -5.59 -12.16
CA ALA A 12 -5.98 -6.19 -11.74
C ALA A 12 -7.18 -5.40 -12.28
N ASP A 13 -8.33 -6.06 -12.38
CA ASP A 13 -9.59 -5.42 -12.77
C ASP A 13 -10.00 -4.33 -11.76
N ASP A 14 -9.76 -4.58 -10.47
CA ASP A 14 -9.83 -3.59 -9.39
C ASP A 14 -8.41 -3.33 -8.84
N PRO A 15 -7.69 -2.34 -9.41
CA PRO A 15 -6.32 -2.07 -9.06
C PRO A 15 -6.21 -1.41 -7.67
N GLU A 16 -7.23 -0.68 -7.20
CA GLU A 16 -7.27 -0.12 -5.85
C GLU A 16 -7.35 -1.21 -4.79
N TYR A 17 -8.23 -2.20 -4.98
CA TYR A 17 -8.36 -3.32 -4.06
C TYR A 17 -7.09 -4.17 -4.01
N ASP A 18 -6.54 -4.57 -5.17
CA ASP A 18 -5.26 -5.30 -5.26
C ASP A 18 -4.13 -4.55 -4.53
N PHE A 19 -4.07 -3.23 -4.71
CA PHE A 19 -3.02 -2.44 -4.09
C PHE A 19 -3.22 -2.25 -2.58
N HIS A 20 -4.46 -2.11 -2.11
CA HIS A 20 -4.79 -2.06 -0.68
C HIS A 20 -4.41 -3.36 0.02
N GLU A 21 -4.78 -4.51 -0.54
CA GLU A 21 -4.47 -5.82 0.05
C GLU A 21 -2.97 -6.07 0.16
N ARG A 22 -2.20 -5.65 -0.85
CA ARG A 22 -0.74 -5.73 -0.81
C ARG A 22 -0.13 -4.85 0.29
N ILE A 23 -0.72 -3.69 0.55
CA ILE A 23 -0.28 -2.83 1.67
C ILE A 23 -0.59 -3.52 3.00
N ASN A 24 -1.80 -4.06 3.18
CA ASN A 24 -2.18 -4.79 4.39
C ASN A 24 -1.24 -5.98 4.64
N LEU A 25 -0.95 -6.76 3.60
CA LEU A 25 -0.03 -7.90 3.66
C LEU A 25 1.38 -7.47 4.08
N ALA A 26 1.90 -6.37 3.51
CA ALA A 26 3.24 -5.88 3.80
C ALA A 26 3.37 -5.31 5.23
N LEU A 27 2.31 -4.67 5.73
CA LEU A 27 2.27 -4.14 7.10
C LEU A 27 1.97 -5.24 8.13
N GLY A 28 1.39 -6.36 7.70
CA GLY A 28 0.96 -7.45 8.57
C GLY A 28 -0.29 -7.13 9.38
N GLU A 29 -1.05 -6.11 8.98
CA GLU A 29 -2.33 -5.71 9.59
C GLU A 29 -3.20 -4.96 8.58
N ASN A 30 -4.51 -4.92 8.82
CA ASN A 30 -5.44 -4.19 7.98
C ASN A 30 -5.46 -2.70 8.37
N ILE A 31 -5.16 -1.84 7.41
CA ILE A 31 -5.20 -0.39 7.61
C ILE A 31 -6.46 0.23 7.03
N ASN A 32 -7.08 1.12 7.83
CA ASN A 32 -8.25 1.89 7.45
C ASN A 32 -7.85 3.25 6.89
N ASN A 33 -8.77 3.92 6.19
CA ASN A 33 -8.61 5.28 5.66
C ASN A 33 -7.39 5.46 4.73
N VAL A 34 -7.19 4.50 3.83
CA VAL A 34 -6.19 4.64 2.76
C VAL A 34 -6.82 5.42 1.60
N GLU A 35 -6.27 6.59 1.30
CA GLU A 35 -6.64 7.38 0.14
C GLU A 35 -5.93 6.81 -1.09
N MET A 36 -6.70 6.32 -2.05
CA MET A 36 -6.18 5.78 -3.31
C MET A 36 -6.35 6.79 -4.45
N HIS A 37 -5.25 7.01 -5.19
CA HIS A 37 -5.24 7.91 -6.35
C HIS A 37 -4.65 7.20 -7.57
N ARG A 38 -5.45 7.07 -8.65
CA ARG A 38 -4.98 6.63 -9.97
C ARG A 38 -4.17 7.74 -10.63
N VAL A 39 -2.86 7.59 -10.65
CA VAL A 39 -1.94 8.59 -11.20
C VAL A 39 -2.01 8.61 -12.73
N ARG A 40 -1.86 7.44 -13.37
CA ARG A 40 -1.92 7.27 -14.83
C ARG A 40 -1.92 5.79 -15.24
N LEU A 41 -2.31 5.52 -16.48
CA LEU A 41 -1.98 4.26 -17.15
C LEU A 41 -0.49 4.26 -17.55
N VAL A 42 0.20 3.15 -17.26
CA VAL A 42 1.61 2.94 -17.65
C VAL A 42 1.77 1.92 -18.77
N ALA A 43 0.74 1.12 -19.02
CA ALA A 43 0.58 0.22 -20.16
C ALA A 43 -0.92 -0.09 -20.34
N PRO A 44 -1.35 -0.70 -21.46
CA PRO A 44 -2.74 -1.17 -21.61
C PRO A 44 -3.15 -2.03 -20.41
N GLY A 45 -4.21 -1.59 -19.71
CA GLY A 45 -4.74 -2.27 -18.51
C GLY A 45 -3.83 -2.24 -17.27
N LYS A 46 -2.72 -1.48 -17.26
CA LYS A 46 -1.83 -1.35 -16.09
C LYS A 46 -1.86 0.06 -15.53
N TRP A 47 -2.35 0.21 -14.31
CA TRP A 47 -2.41 1.47 -13.58
C TRP A 47 -1.16 1.69 -12.73
N MET A 48 -0.75 2.95 -12.61
CA MET A 48 0.07 3.47 -11.53
C MET A 48 -0.85 4.14 -10.50
N LEU A 49 -0.69 3.75 -9.25
CA LEU A 49 -1.47 4.23 -8.11
C LEU A 49 -0.54 4.92 -7.11
N CYS A 50 -1.11 5.89 -6.38
CA CYS A 50 -0.55 6.42 -5.15
C CYS A 50 -1.52 6.12 -4.01
N ALA A 51 -1.07 5.39 -3.00
CA ALA A 51 -1.81 5.15 -1.78
C ALA A 51 -1.26 6.06 -0.68
N SER A 52 -2.15 6.78 0.00
CA SER A 52 -1.78 7.74 1.04
C SER A 52 -2.47 7.37 2.35
N PHE A 53 -1.71 7.13 3.41
CA PHE A 53 -2.25 6.74 4.71
C PHE A 53 -1.33 7.17 5.85
N THR A 54 -1.86 7.25 7.06
CA THR A 54 -1.06 7.48 8.26
C THR A 54 -0.49 6.14 8.72
N LEU A 55 0.83 6.06 8.93
CA LEU A 55 1.47 4.82 9.40
C LEU A 55 0.91 4.44 10.78
N PRO A 56 0.40 3.20 10.97
CA PRO A 56 -0.05 2.74 12.28
C PRO A 56 1.08 2.66 13.31
N GLU A 57 0.77 2.95 14.57
CA GLU A 57 1.73 2.87 15.68
C GLU A 57 2.23 1.44 15.92
N SER A 58 1.33 0.45 15.81
CA SER A 58 1.63 -0.98 15.91
C SER A 58 2.75 -1.39 14.96
N VAL A 59 2.73 -0.90 13.73
CA VAL A 59 3.77 -1.17 12.72
C VAL A 59 5.03 -0.36 12.98
N ALA A 60 4.90 0.94 13.25
CA ALA A 60 6.05 1.84 13.40
C ALA A 60 6.96 1.49 14.58
N PHE A 61 6.37 0.98 15.66
CA PHE A 61 7.08 0.58 16.88
C PHE A 61 7.21 -0.93 17.04
N ALA A 62 6.86 -1.71 16.00
CA ALA A 62 7.04 -3.15 16.01
C ALA A 62 8.51 -3.50 16.26
N ARG A 63 8.77 -4.39 17.23
CA ARG A 63 10.10 -5.00 17.32
C ARG A 63 10.33 -5.82 16.06
N LEU A 64 11.49 -5.61 15.43
CA LEU A 64 11.96 -6.44 14.32
C LEU A 64 11.86 -7.91 14.73
N LYS A 65 10.89 -8.63 14.16
CA LYS A 65 10.93 -10.08 14.11
C LYS A 65 11.88 -10.40 12.96
N TYR A 66 13.11 -10.81 13.32
CA TYR A 66 14.20 -11.23 12.45
C TYR A 66 13.82 -11.39 10.98
N ILE A 67 14.24 -10.44 10.14
CA ILE A 67 14.33 -10.65 8.69
C ILE A 67 15.51 -11.61 8.52
N ASN A 68 15.25 -12.91 8.38
CA ASN A 68 16.23 -13.81 7.79
C ASN A 68 16.32 -13.44 6.32
N CYS A 69 17.30 -12.59 5.98
CA CYS A 69 17.81 -12.45 4.62
C CYS A 69 18.51 -13.74 4.19
#